data_AF-A0A4U0NNV2-F1
#
_entry.id   AF-A0A4U0NNV2-F1
#
_cell.length_a   1.000
_cell.length_b   1.000
_cell.length_c   1.000
_cell.angle_alpha   90.00
_cell.angle_beta   90.00
_cell.angle_gamma   90.00
#
_symmetry.space_group_name_H-M   'P 1'
#
loop_
_entity.id
_entity.type
_entity.pdbx_description
1 polymer ?
#
loop_
_entity_poly.entity_id
_entity_poly.type
_entity_poly.pdbx_seq_one_letter_code
_entity_poly.pdbx_strand_id
1 'polypeptide(L)'
;MASLAHQARPTRSVAFLARRAAMALTAVAVLGAAPLMGAPAAYADTPAPKKLPDGLYGTKDPQYDGVWRQSLALLAQHTVQVRPAASAVDWLAGQQCADGSFAAFRADPGKPCDAKTMRDTNQTGAAVQALAAVGGHGEAVKKAVTWLKSVQNDDGGWSSIPGSPSDANSTAVVIGALAATSEKPGAVTATAASEKGAEDGKDGESGKSRKSGEDGQSGRSPYDALLSFQLGCDAEDGERGAFAFQPQKDALAPNADATAAAATGALGKGFVVAPGGTGADRPVKPLSCEDGKGGATGPAQAADAGAAYLVAQLDKNGQHLPSAMPGAEKQPDVGNTADAVVALAAGSHGAAAQKPLKWLEKNSADWAKQNGPAAYAQLVLVAHATDTDPRSFGGTDLVAALNATGPKPAGSAEPSASPEKDSKGGEGGIGVWWVIGVGLAIGAGIGFLLSGRKKKNGL
;
A
#
# COMPACT_ATOMS: atom_id res chain seq x y z
N MET A 1 -57.08 -10.14 -47.49
CA MET A 1 -56.08 -10.60 -48.47
C MET A 1 -54.87 -11.03 -47.65
N ALA A 2 -54.85 -12.29 -47.19
CA ALA A 2 -54.16 -13.45 -47.78
C ALA A 2 -52.64 -13.37 -47.54
N SER A 3 -51.93 -14.34 -46.94
CA SER A 3 -52.26 -15.70 -46.50
C SER A 3 -51.01 -16.33 -45.84
N LEU A 4 -51.19 -17.32 -44.93
CA LEU A 4 -50.33 -18.52 -44.72
C LEU A 4 -48.87 -18.31 -44.20
N ALA A 5 -48.25 -19.15 -43.36
CA ALA A 5 -48.63 -20.36 -42.64
C ALA A 5 -47.50 -20.77 -41.65
N HIS A 6 -47.89 -21.46 -40.56
CA HIS A 6 -47.24 -22.62 -39.92
C HIS A 6 -45.91 -22.42 -39.14
N GLN A 7 -45.82 -22.56 -37.80
CA GLN A 7 -45.94 -23.77 -36.93
C GLN A 7 -45.18 -25.00 -37.50
N ALA A 8 -44.28 -25.73 -36.82
CA ALA A 8 -44.07 -25.98 -35.39
C ALA A 8 -42.69 -26.65 -35.05
N ARG A 9 -42.15 -26.34 -33.84
CA ARG A 9 -41.54 -27.18 -32.74
C ARG A 9 -40.31 -28.14 -33.00
N PRO A 10 -39.64 -28.73 -31.97
CA PRO A 10 -38.70 -28.12 -31.00
C PRO A 10 -37.41 -28.96 -30.68
N THR A 11 -36.54 -28.43 -29.81
CA THR A 11 -35.47 -29.05 -28.96
C THR A 11 -34.27 -29.79 -29.58
N ARG A 12 -33.04 -29.33 -29.25
CA ARG A 12 -31.92 -30.11 -28.65
C ARG A 12 -30.75 -29.19 -28.23
N SER A 13 -30.15 -29.53 -27.09
CA SER A 13 -29.02 -28.84 -26.44
C SER A 13 -27.65 -29.13 -27.09
N VAL A 14 -26.67 -28.33 -26.64
CA VAL A 14 -25.22 -28.60 -26.46
C VAL A 14 -24.24 -27.93 -27.44
N ALA A 15 -23.33 -27.18 -26.81
CA ALA A 15 -21.98 -26.76 -27.22
C ALA A 15 -21.84 -25.72 -28.35
N PHE A 16 -21.51 -24.48 -27.96
CA PHE A 16 -20.42 -23.75 -28.63
C PHE A 16 -19.51 -23.07 -27.61
N LEU A 17 -18.23 -23.13 -27.96
CA LEU A 17 -17.04 -22.89 -27.15
C LEU A 17 -16.98 -21.49 -26.50
N ALA A 18 -16.53 -21.49 -25.25
CA ALA A 18 -15.78 -20.38 -24.68
C ALA A 18 -14.52 -20.10 -25.51
N ARG A 19 -14.33 -18.85 -25.93
CA ARG A 19 -13.00 -18.29 -26.23
C ARG A 19 -13.03 -16.76 -26.29
N ARG A 20 -12.16 -16.18 -25.45
CA ARG A 20 -11.56 -14.83 -25.49
C ARG A 20 -12.40 -13.66 -24.98
N ALA A 21 -12.24 -13.35 -23.70
CA ALA A 21 -12.27 -11.99 -23.18
C ALA A 21 -10.91 -11.70 -22.53
N ALA A 22 -10.04 -11.03 -23.28
CA ALA A 22 -8.94 -10.25 -22.75
C ALA A 22 -9.20 -8.83 -23.26
N MET A 23 -9.73 -7.95 -22.41
CA MET A 23 -9.74 -6.53 -22.71
C MET A 23 -8.45 -5.93 -22.17
N ALA A 24 -7.61 -5.56 -23.13
CA ALA A 24 -6.38 -4.82 -22.95
C ALA A 24 -6.70 -3.33 -22.70
N LEU A 25 -5.83 -2.68 -21.94
CA LEU A 25 -5.75 -1.23 -21.83
C LEU A 25 -5.63 -0.60 -23.23
N THR A 26 -6.57 0.28 -23.58
CA THR A 26 -6.40 1.21 -24.70
C THR A 26 -5.95 2.56 -24.17
N ALA A 27 -4.67 2.87 -24.37
CA ALA A 27 -4.16 4.23 -24.31
C ALA A 27 -4.76 5.04 -25.47
N VAL A 28 -5.42 6.16 -25.16
CA VAL A 28 -5.90 7.11 -26.17
C VAL A 28 -4.80 8.14 -26.42
N ALA A 29 -4.24 8.11 -27.63
CA ALA A 29 -3.44 9.18 -28.17
C ALA A 29 -4.36 10.36 -28.55
N VAL A 30 -4.06 11.56 -28.03
CA VAL A 30 -4.68 12.82 -28.49
C VAL A 30 -3.70 13.52 -29.44
N LEU A 31 -4.11 13.68 -30.70
CA LEU A 31 -3.42 14.45 -31.72
C LEU A 31 -3.75 15.95 -31.59
N GLY A 32 -2.71 16.77 -31.47
CA GLY A 32 -2.74 18.23 -31.60
C GLY A 32 -1.32 18.75 -31.86
N ALA A 33 -1.07 19.27 -33.05
CA ALA A 33 0.25 19.46 -33.69
C ALA A 33 1.22 20.50 -33.05
N ALA A 34 2.48 20.08 -32.84
CA ALA A 34 3.75 20.85 -32.94
C ALA A 34 4.97 19.87 -32.82
N PRO A 35 6.18 20.17 -33.33
CA PRO A 35 6.99 19.21 -34.10
C PRO A 35 7.90 18.26 -33.28
N LEU A 36 7.85 16.97 -33.67
CA LEU A 36 8.86 15.89 -33.62
C LEU A 36 10.01 16.01 -32.59
N MET A 37 9.76 15.56 -31.36
CA MET A 37 10.75 14.81 -30.58
C MET A 37 10.34 13.34 -30.59
N GLY A 38 11.31 12.44 -30.83
CA GLY A 38 11.09 11.05 -31.18
C GLY A 38 10.12 10.31 -30.24
N ALA A 39 9.20 9.56 -30.84
CA ALA A 39 8.28 8.70 -30.11
C ALA A 39 9.06 7.78 -29.15
N PRO A 40 8.63 7.59 -27.89
CA PRO A 40 9.21 6.56 -27.05
C PRO A 40 9.03 5.22 -27.77
N ALA A 41 10.13 4.48 -27.90
CA ALA A 41 10.10 3.15 -28.48
C ALA A 41 8.99 2.34 -27.82
N ALA A 42 8.05 1.83 -28.63
CA ALA A 42 7.06 0.88 -28.16
C ALA A 42 7.81 -0.24 -27.42
N TYR A 43 7.49 -0.42 -26.12
CA TYR A 43 8.03 -1.52 -25.34
C TYR A 43 7.67 -2.81 -26.07
N ALA A 44 8.69 -3.51 -26.58
CA ALA A 44 8.49 -4.76 -27.26
C ALA A 44 7.78 -5.75 -26.31
N ASP A 45 6.66 -6.32 -26.79
CA ASP A 45 5.92 -7.40 -26.13
C ASP A 45 6.89 -8.52 -25.76
N THR A 46 7.29 -8.56 -24.48
CA THR A 46 8.03 -9.70 -23.95
C THR A 46 6.97 -10.74 -23.59
N PRO A 47 6.97 -11.95 -24.19
CA PRO A 47 5.93 -12.92 -23.89
C PRO A 47 5.99 -13.32 -22.42
N ALA A 48 4.84 -13.31 -21.75
CA ALA A 48 4.69 -13.84 -20.39
C ALA A 48 5.33 -15.24 -20.28
N PRO A 49 6.06 -15.55 -19.19
CA PRO A 49 6.66 -16.86 -19.03
C PRO A 49 5.58 -17.96 -18.98
N LYS A 50 5.82 -19.09 -19.67
CA LYS A 50 4.87 -20.21 -19.76
C LYS A 50 4.55 -20.87 -18.40
N LYS A 51 5.43 -20.69 -17.41
CA LYS A 51 5.22 -21.05 -15.99
C LYS A 51 5.71 -19.90 -15.13
N LEU A 52 4.88 -19.41 -14.21
CA LEU A 52 5.27 -18.39 -13.24
C LEU A 52 6.19 -18.99 -12.17
N PRO A 53 7.08 -18.18 -11.57
CA PRO A 53 7.95 -18.63 -10.47
C PRO A 53 7.14 -19.15 -9.28
N ASP A 54 7.57 -20.24 -8.64
CA ASP A 54 6.82 -20.94 -7.59
C ASP A 54 6.58 -20.09 -6.31
N GLY A 55 7.36 -19.01 -6.10
CA GLY A 55 7.22 -18.08 -4.96
C GLY A 55 6.21 -16.94 -5.17
N LEU A 56 5.72 -16.75 -6.39
CA LEU A 56 4.88 -15.61 -6.75
C LEU A 56 3.40 -15.91 -6.56
N TYR A 57 2.67 -15.01 -5.90
CA TYR A 57 1.22 -15.10 -5.81
C TYR A 57 0.55 -14.76 -7.15
N GLY A 58 -0.50 -15.50 -7.50
CA GLY A 58 -1.34 -15.30 -8.68
C GLY A 58 -0.84 -16.02 -9.94
N THR A 59 -1.76 -16.21 -10.89
CA THR A 59 -1.51 -16.93 -12.15
C THR A 59 -1.46 -16.04 -13.38
N LYS A 60 -1.77 -14.75 -13.24
CA LYS A 60 -1.72 -13.77 -14.33
C LYS A 60 -0.30 -13.24 -14.54
N ASP A 61 -0.06 -12.73 -15.75
CA ASP A 61 1.20 -12.11 -16.15
C ASP A 61 1.62 -11.02 -15.14
N PRO A 62 2.80 -11.15 -14.50
CA PRO A 62 3.29 -10.21 -13.50
C PRO A 62 4.02 -9.00 -14.07
N GLN A 63 4.15 -8.87 -15.40
CA GLN A 63 4.98 -7.85 -16.04
C GLN A 63 4.81 -6.44 -15.47
N TYR A 64 3.59 -6.09 -15.03
CA TYR A 64 3.27 -4.76 -14.51
C TYR A 64 2.97 -4.71 -13.00
N ASP A 65 2.70 -5.84 -12.35
CA ASP A 65 2.21 -5.86 -10.96
C ASP A 65 2.94 -6.85 -10.04
N GLY A 66 3.95 -7.59 -10.52
CA GLY A 66 4.57 -8.69 -9.78
C GLY A 66 5.07 -8.31 -8.38
N VAL A 67 5.87 -7.25 -8.28
CA VAL A 67 6.36 -6.75 -6.98
C VAL A 67 5.23 -6.14 -6.15
N TRP A 68 4.32 -5.39 -6.77
CA TRP A 68 3.15 -4.80 -6.08
C TRP A 68 2.29 -5.86 -5.40
N ARG A 69 1.79 -6.82 -6.18
CA ARG A 69 0.86 -7.85 -5.73
C ARG A 69 1.49 -8.77 -4.69
N GLN A 70 2.78 -9.06 -4.85
CA GLN A 70 3.53 -9.84 -3.89
C GLN A 70 3.63 -9.10 -2.56
N SER A 71 4.01 -7.82 -2.60
CA SER A 71 4.16 -6.99 -1.40
C SER A 71 2.84 -6.89 -0.64
N LEU A 72 1.72 -6.63 -1.33
CA LEU A 72 0.40 -6.60 -0.70
C LEU A 72 0.00 -7.96 -0.11
N ALA A 73 0.26 -9.07 -0.81
CA ALA A 73 -0.03 -10.41 -0.28
C ALA A 73 0.72 -10.70 1.03
N LEU A 74 2.01 -10.35 1.09
CA LEU A 74 2.83 -10.52 2.30
C LEU A 74 2.34 -9.63 3.45
N LEU A 75 1.98 -8.37 3.16
CA LEU A 75 1.42 -7.46 4.14
C LEU A 75 0.08 -7.97 4.68
N ALA A 76 -0.83 -8.40 3.81
CA ALA A 76 -2.11 -8.96 4.20
C ALA A 76 -1.97 -10.22 5.06
N GLN A 77 -1.02 -11.11 4.76
CA GLN A 77 -0.71 -12.26 5.61
C GLN A 77 -0.18 -11.83 6.98
N HIS A 78 0.74 -10.86 7.00
CA HIS A 78 1.32 -10.32 8.22
C HIS A 78 0.26 -9.73 9.16
N THR A 79 -0.69 -8.94 8.64
CA THR A 79 -1.74 -8.32 9.47
C THR A 79 -2.67 -9.32 10.14
N VAL A 80 -2.84 -10.52 9.54
CA VAL A 80 -3.67 -11.60 10.09
C VAL A 80 -2.87 -12.71 10.77
N GLN A 81 -1.60 -12.44 11.10
CA GLN A 81 -0.69 -13.35 11.80
C GLN A 81 -0.44 -14.69 11.06
N VAL A 82 -0.58 -14.68 9.73
CA VAL A 82 -0.14 -15.78 8.86
C VAL A 82 1.31 -15.52 8.49
N ARG A 83 2.20 -16.47 8.78
CA ARG A 83 3.61 -16.38 8.38
C ARG A 83 3.72 -16.71 6.88
N PRO A 84 4.18 -15.77 6.04
CA PRO A 84 4.35 -16.05 4.62
C PRO A 84 5.31 -17.22 4.37
N ALA A 85 5.17 -17.87 3.21
CA ALA A 85 6.13 -18.86 2.77
C ALA A 85 7.51 -18.21 2.57
N ALA A 86 8.59 -18.86 3.02
CA ALA A 86 9.95 -18.33 2.81
C ALA A 86 10.24 -18.08 1.33
N SER A 87 9.82 -19.00 0.45
CA SER A 87 9.96 -18.84 -1.01
C SER A 87 9.25 -17.61 -1.58
N ALA A 88 8.17 -17.14 -0.94
CA ALA A 88 7.46 -15.93 -1.35
C ALA A 88 8.22 -14.65 -0.95
N VAL A 89 8.79 -14.66 0.25
CA VAL A 89 9.61 -13.54 0.74
C VAL A 89 10.94 -13.48 -0.04
N ASP A 90 11.59 -14.62 -0.24
CA ASP A 90 12.82 -14.74 -1.04
C ASP A 90 12.59 -14.31 -2.48
N TRP A 91 11.44 -14.66 -3.07
CA TRP A 91 11.08 -14.19 -4.40
C TRP A 91 11.02 -12.66 -4.45
N LEU A 92 10.36 -12.02 -3.47
CA LEU A 92 10.27 -10.56 -3.42
C LEU A 92 11.67 -9.94 -3.25
N ALA A 93 12.42 -10.37 -2.23
CA ALA A 93 13.76 -9.84 -1.96
C ALA A 93 14.70 -10.02 -3.17
N GLY A 94 14.59 -11.14 -3.88
CA GLY A 94 15.36 -11.41 -5.09
C GLY A 94 15.07 -10.47 -6.26
N GLN A 95 13.91 -9.80 -6.31
CA GLN A 95 13.61 -8.82 -7.35
C GLN A 95 14.47 -7.55 -7.25
N GLN A 96 15.11 -7.29 -6.11
CA GLN A 96 15.88 -6.07 -5.88
C GLN A 96 17.07 -5.94 -6.85
N CYS A 97 17.23 -4.76 -7.43
CA CYS A 97 18.40 -4.37 -8.19
C CYS A 97 19.58 -4.01 -7.26
N ALA A 98 20.81 -4.03 -7.78
CA ALA A 98 22.00 -3.76 -6.97
C ALA A 98 22.01 -2.36 -6.31
N ASP A 99 21.36 -1.39 -6.94
CA ASP A 99 21.17 -0.02 -6.43
C ASP A 99 20.08 0.11 -5.35
N GLY A 100 19.35 -0.98 -5.04
CA GLY A 100 18.30 -1.02 -4.03
C GLY A 100 16.87 -0.90 -4.59
N SER A 101 16.72 -0.49 -5.83
CA SER A 101 15.42 -0.29 -6.46
C SER A 101 14.75 -1.61 -6.89
N PHE A 102 13.46 -1.53 -7.19
CA PHE A 102 12.68 -2.62 -7.75
C PHE A 102 12.06 -2.21 -9.08
N ALA A 103 11.99 -3.16 -10.01
CA ALA A 103 11.13 -3.10 -11.18
C ALA A 103 9.78 -3.76 -10.85
N ALA A 104 8.78 -3.61 -11.73
CA ALA A 104 7.51 -4.32 -11.55
C ALA A 104 7.66 -5.83 -11.55
N PHE A 105 8.55 -6.35 -12.41
CA PHE A 105 8.90 -7.76 -12.45
C PHE A 105 10.22 -7.97 -13.21
N ARG A 106 11.07 -8.84 -12.69
CA ARG A 106 12.27 -9.37 -13.34
C ARG A 106 12.12 -10.87 -13.48
N ALA A 107 12.02 -11.34 -14.73
CA ALA A 107 11.91 -12.75 -15.05
C ALA A 107 13.17 -13.57 -14.68
N ASP A 108 14.34 -12.92 -14.70
CA ASP A 108 15.63 -13.53 -14.39
C ASP A 108 16.42 -12.61 -13.43
N PRO A 109 16.15 -12.67 -12.11
CA PRO A 109 16.80 -11.80 -11.15
C PRO A 109 18.31 -12.07 -10.98
N GLY A 110 18.82 -13.18 -11.54
CA GLY A 110 20.26 -13.46 -11.60
C GLY A 110 21.02 -12.55 -12.58
N LYS A 111 20.32 -11.96 -13.55
CA LYS A 111 20.89 -10.94 -14.44
C LYS A 111 20.93 -9.58 -13.75
N PRO A 112 22.07 -8.87 -13.74
CA PRO A 112 22.14 -7.52 -13.24
C PRO A 112 21.12 -6.62 -13.93
N CYS A 113 20.51 -5.71 -13.16
CA CYS A 113 19.65 -4.70 -13.74
C CYS A 113 20.48 -3.74 -14.59
N ASP A 114 20.02 -3.50 -15.81
CA ASP A 114 20.67 -2.62 -16.79
C ASP A 114 19.85 -1.33 -17.01
N ALA A 115 20.25 -0.52 -17.99
CA ALA A 115 19.57 0.72 -18.36
C ALA A 115 18.14 0.49 -18.92
N LYS A 116 17.80 -0.73 -19.34
CA LYS A 116 16.45 -1.08 -19.84
C LYS A 116 15.53 -1.58 -18.73
N THR A 117 16.10 -1.88 -17.56
CA THR A 117 15.33 -2.36 -16.43
C THR A 117 14.61 -1.17 -15.78
N MET A 118 13.30 -1.10 -16.04
CA MET A 118 12.42 -0.04 -15.55
C MET A 118 12.36 -0.03 -14.02
N ARG A 119 13.06 0.91 -13.40
CA ARG A 119 12.98 1.15 -11.96
C ARG A 119 11.72 1.89 -11.63
N ASP A 120 11.06 1.50 -10.55
CA ASP A 120 9.76 2.02 -10.18
C ASP A 120 9.70 2.34 -8.68
N THR A 121 9.34 3.59 -8.35
CA THR A 121 9.28 4.06 -6.96
C THR A 121 8.13 3.44 -6.18
N ASN A 122 7.01 3.11 -6.84
CA ASN A 122 5.85 2.48 -6.22
C ASN A 122 6.15 1.02 -5.90
N GLN A 123 6.80 0.31 -6.83
CA GLN A 123 7.24 -1.07 -6.59
C GLN A 123 8.30 -1.14 -5.49
N THR A 124 9.24 -0.19 -5.49
CA THR A 124 10.25 -0.09 -4.44
C THR A 124 9.61 0.23 -3.09
N GLY A 125 8.68 1.17 -3.04
CA GLY A 125 7.97 1.53 -1.81
C GLY A 125 7.11 0.40 -1.25
N ALA A 126 6.42 -0.36 -2.11
CA ALA A 126 5.67 -1.53 -1.69
C ALA A 126 6.57 -2.64 -1.15
N ALA A 127 7.70 -2.91 -1.82
CA ALA A 127 8.67 -3.88 -1.34
C ALA A 127 9.28 -3.47 0.01
N VAL A 128 9.59 -2.18 0.22
CA VAL A 128 10.05 -1.66 1.52
C VAL A 128 9.06 -1.97 2.62
N GLN A 129 7.79 -1.62 2.44
CA GLN A 129 6.75 -1.84 3.46
C GLN A 129 6.60 -3.33 3.79
N ALA A 130 6.54 -4.19 2.77
CA ALA A 130 6.41 -5.63 2.95
C ALA A 130 7.62 -6.26 3.64
N LEU A 131 8.83 -5.99 3.15
CA LEU A 131 10.07 -6.54 3.71
C LEU A 131 10.37 -6.04 5.12
N ALA A 132 10.00 -4.79 5.44
CA ALA A 132 10.07 -4.25 6.79
C ALA A 132 9.11 -4.98 7.74
N ALA A 133 7.86 -5.23 7.31
CA ALA A 133 6.84 -5.89 8.13
C ALA A 133 7.15 -7.37 8.39
N VAL A 134 7.60 -8.12 7.39
CA VAL A 134 7.91 -9.56 7.55
C VAL A 134 9.25 -9.81 8.26
N GLY A 135 10.16 -8.82 8.27
CA GLY A 135 11.43 -8.86 8.98
C GLY A 135 12.53 -9.67 8.26
N GLY A 136 13.76 -9.64 8.79
CA GLY A 136 14.90 -10.41 8.26
C GLY A 136 15.64 -9.80 7.05
N HIS A 137 15.16 -8.68 6.50
CA HIS A 137 15.67 -8.07 5.26
C HIS A 137 16.15 -6.62 5.41
N GLY A 138 16.70 -6.26 6.58
CA GLY A 138 17.08 -4.88 6.92
C GLY A 138 18.02 -4.19 5.91
N GLU A 139 19.00 -4.91 5.38
CA GLU A 139 19.91 -4.37 4.35
C GLU A 139 19.20 -4.08 3.02
N ALA A 140 18.28 -4.95 2.60
CA ALA A 140 17.48 -4.72 1.39
C ALA A 140 16.58 -3.49 1.56
N VAL A 141 15.89 -3.40 2.70
CA VAL A 141 15.05 -2.25 3.07
C VAL A 141 15.86 -0.95 3.07
N LYS A 142 17.04 -0.96 3.72
CA LYS A 142 17.92 0.21 3.79
C LYS A 142 18.35 0.67 2.40
N LYS A 143 18.79 -0.23 1.53
CA LYS A 143 19.19 0.11 0.14
C LYS A 143 18.03 0.71 -0.65
N ALA A 144 16.84 0.13 -0.54
CA ALA A 144 15.63 0.62 -1.21
C ALA A 144 15.24 2.03 -0.72
N VAL A 145 15.28 2.28 0.58
CA VAL A 145 15.05 3.62 1.15
C VAL A 145 16.11 4.63 0.69
N THR A 146 17.39 4.24 0.69
CA THR A 146 18.47 5.07 0.15
C THR A 146 18.22 5.43 -1.32
N TRP A 147 17.80 4.46 -2.12
CA TRP A 147 17.47 4.69 -3.53
C TRP A 147 16.27 5.63 -3.69
N LEU A 148 15.17 5.42 -2.97
CA LEU A 148 13.99 6.30 -2.99
C LEU A 148 14.36 7.75 -2.68
N LYS A 149 15.17 7.97 -1.65
CA LYS A 149 15.69 9.31 -1.31
C LYS A 149 16.55 9.92 -2.43
N SER A 150 17.31 9.11 -3.16
CA SER A 150 18.18 9.58 -4.23
C SER A 150 17.45 10.01 -5.52
N VAL A 151 16.18 9.60 -5.67
CA VAL A 151 15.33 9.91 -6.83
C VAL A 151 14.15 10.82 -6.47
N GLN A 152 14.20 11.47 -5.30
CA GLN A 152 13.23 12.49 -4.90
C GLN A 152 13.35 13.72 -5.80
N ASN A 153 12.22 14.25 -6.26
CA ASN A 153 12.19 15.46 -7.08
C ASN A 153 12.38 16.73 -6.22
N ASP A 154 12.74 17.86 -6.86
CA ASP A 154 12.96 19.16 -6.20
C ASP A 154 11.71 19.73 -5.50
N ASP A 155 10.52 19.26 -5.89
CA ASP A 155 9.26 19.59 -5.22
C ASP A 155 9.08 18.84 -3.88
N GLY A 156 9.92 17.84 -3.61
CA GLY A 156 9.86 16.95 -2.45
C GLY A 156 9.11 15.64 -2.71
N GLY A 157 8.55 15.44 -3.91
CA GLY A 157 7.69 14.32 -4.25
C GLY A 157 8.36 13.26 -5.11
N TRP A 158 7.54 12.31 -5.56
CA TRP A 158 7.94 11.22 -6.45
C TRP A 158 6.90 10.98 -7.54
N SER A 159 7.38 10.45 -8.66
CA SER A 159 6.58 9.72 -9.66
C SER A 159 6.97 8.25 -9.64
N SER A 160 6.07 7.37 -10.12
CA SER A 160 6.39 5.97 -10.39
C SER A 160 7.66 5.81 -11.22
N ILE A 161 7.88 6.67 -12.23
CA ILE A 161 9.08 6.70 -13.06
C ILE A 161 10.01 7.82 -12.56
N PRO A 162 11.20 7.50 -12.01
CA PRO A 162 12.17 8.49 -11.56
C PRO A 162 12.44 9.61 -12.58
N GLY A 163 12.45 10.86 -12.13
CA GLY A 163 12.66 12.05 -12.96
C GLY A 163 11.43 12.55 -13.71
N SER A 164 10.30 11.83 -13.67
CA SER A 164 9.02 12.36 -14.13
C SER A 164 8.38 13.27 -13.08
N PRO A 165 7.44 14.18 -13.46
CA PRO A 165 6.74 15.05 -12.52
C PRO A 165 6.06 14.25 -11.40
N SER A 166 6.18 14.74 -10.17
CA SER A 166 5.59 14.08 -8.99
C SER A 166 4.08 13.91 -9.11
N ASP A 167 3.55 12.88 -8.47
CA ASP A 167 2.12 12.63 -8.35
C ASP A 167 1.73 12.28 -6.91
N ALA A 168 0.46 12.50 -6.57
CA ALA A 168 -0.04 12.32 -5.21
C ALA A 168 0.05 10.85 -4.74
N ASN A 169 -0.29 9.91 -5.61
CA ASN A 169 -0.31 8.48 -5.28
C ASN A 169 1.10 7.95 -5.00
N SER A 170 2.05 8.20 -5.90
CA SER A 170 3.44 7.75 -5.77
C SER A 170 4.11 8.39 -4.58
N THR A 171 3.87 9.70 -4.36
CA THR A 171 4.36 10.40 -3.16
C THR A 171 3.79 9.78 -1.88
N ALA A 172 2.49 9.45 -1.83
CA ALA A 172 1.88 8.78 -0.68
C ALA A 172 2.46 7.38 -0.42
N VAL A 173 2.70 6.58 -1.48
CA VAL A 173 3.35 5.26 -1.35
C VAL A 173 4.75 5.38 -0.75
N VAL A 174 5.54 6.36 -1.19
CA VAL A 174 6.89 6.58 -0.66
C VAL A 174 6.85 7.11 0.78
N ILE A 175 5.92 8.00 1.14
CA ILE A 175 5.70 8.39 2.54
C ILE A 175 5.40 7.17 3.41
N GLY A 176 4.52 6.28 2.95
CA GLY A 176 4.22 5.02 3.63
C GLY A 176 5.44 4.11 3.80
N ALA A 177 6.29 4.02 2.77
CA ALA A 177 7.54 3.27 2.81
C ALA A 177 8.52 3.86 3.83
N LEU A 178 8.68 5.18 3.88
CA LEU A 178 9.51 5.86 4.87
C LEU A 178 8.98 5.60 6.29
N ALA A 179 7.67 5.76 6.51
CA ALA A 179 7.01 5.55 7.79
C ALA A 179 7.05 4.10 8.30
N ALA A 180 7.13 3.11 7.40
CA ALA A 180 7.30 1.70 7.75
C ALA A 180 8.74 1.36 8.24
N THR A 181 9.64 2.34 8.23
CA THR A 181 11.03 2.20 8.68
C THR A 181 11.35 3.23 9.77
N SER A 182 12.60 3.31 10.21
CA SER A 182 13.04 4.31 11.22
C SER A 182 13.11 5.75 10.70
N GLU A 183 12.68 6.00 9.45
CA GLU A 183 12.69 7.32 8.83
C GLU A 183 11.52 8.19 9.30
N LYS A 184 11.75 9.50 9.35
CA LYS A 184 10.68 10.49 9.56
C LYS A 184 10.37 11.13 8.22
N PRO A 185 9.20 10.88 7.58
CA PRO A 185 8.94 11.38 6.24
C PRO A 185 9.16 12.89 6.09
N GLY A 186 8.69 13.70 7.04
CA GLY A 186 8.86 15.16 7.00
C GLY A 186 10.29 15.67 7.22
N ALA A 187 11.23 14.81 7.62
CA ALA A 187 12.65 15.16 7.74
C ALA A 187 13.47 14.72 6.52
N VAL A 188 12.88 13.96 5.59
CA VAL A 188 13.47 13.68 4.29
C VAL A 188 13.23 14.91 3.44
N THR A 189 14.30 15.52 2.92
CA THR A 189 14.20 16.72 2.10
C THR A 189 14.93 16.49 0.79
N ALA A 190 14.38 17.05 -0.28
CA ALA A 190 15.08 17.12 -1.55
C ALA A 190 16.38 17.90 -1.32
N THR A 191 17.52 17.22 -1.39
CA THR A 191 18.80 17.91 -1.34
C THR A 191 18.91 18.71 -2.64
N ALA A 192 19.03 20.04 -2.56
CA ALA A 192 19.39 20.86 -3.72
C ALA A 192 20.56 20.16 -4.42
N ALA A 193 20.36 19.75 -5.67
CA ALA A 193 21.23 18.85 -6.43
C ALA A 193 22.70 19.02 -6.03
N SER A 194 23.22 18.13 -5.17
CA SER A 194 24.63 18.11 -4.87
C SER A 194 25.34 17.66 -6.12
N GLU A 195 25.92 18.60 -6.86
CA GLU A 195 27.22 18.48 -7.52
C GLU A 195 27.51 17.14 -8.22
N LYS A 196 26.53 16.56 -8.92
CA LYS A 196 26.78 15.42 -9.83
C LYS A 196 26.91 15.94 -11.25
N GLY A 197 28.06 16.52 -11.54
CA GLY A 197 28.43 17.00 -12.87
C GLY A 197 29.77 17.72 -12.99
N ALA A 198 30.70 17.55 -12.04
CA ALA A 198 32.03 18.18 -12.11
C ALA A 198 33.15 17.15 -11.86
N GLU A 199 33.21 16.12 -12.70
CA GLU A 199 34.47 15.44 -13.00
C GLU A 199 34.67 15.53 -14.51
N ASP A 200 35.48 16.51 -14.91
CA ASP A 200 36.43 16.52 -16.04
C ASP A 200 36.59 17.94 -16.60
N GLY A 201 37.55 18.65 -16.00
CA GLY A 201 37.99 19.97 -16.43
C GLY A 201 39.13 20.45 -15.55
N LYS A 202 40.35 19.97 -15.83
CA LYS A 202 41.54 20.83 -15.71
C LYS A 202 41.16 22.12 -16.46
N ASP A 203 41.20 23.27 -15.83
CA ASP A 203 42.37 24.15 -15.73
C ASP A 203 42.12 25.18 -14.62
N GLY A 204 43.16 25.55 -13.88
CA GLY A 204 43.04 26.44 -12.73
C GLY A 204 42.85 27.91 -13.09
N GLU A 205 42.08 28.63 -12.26
CA GLU A 205 42.51 29.93 -11.73
C GLU A 205 41.73 30.29 -10.46
N SER A 206 42.42 31.02 -9.59
CA SER A 206 42.14 31.44 -8.22
C SER A 206 40.73 31.93 -7.87
N GLY A 207 40.17 31.29 -6.85
CA GLY A 207 39.67 31.90 -5.60
C GLY A 207 38.94 33.25 -5.66
N LYS A 208 37.61 33.19 -5.67
CA LYS A 208 36.79 34.20 -4.98
C LYS A 208 35.68 33.49 -4.21
N SER A 209 35.86 33.42 -2.89
CA SER A 209 34.84 32.98 -1.94
C SER A 209 33.55 33.77 -2.17
N ARG A 210 32.54 33.12 -2.73
CA ARG A 210 31.18 33.66 -2.74
C ARG A 210 30.57 33.38 -1.38
N LYS A 211 30.40 34.46 -0.63
CA LYS A 211 29.61 34.56 0.59
C LYS A 211 28.27 33.84 0.36
N SER A 212 27.97 32.87 1.22
CA SER A 212 26.65 32.25 1.36
C SER A 212 25.59 33.34 1.45
N GLY A 213 24.72 33.39 0.45
CA GLY A 213 23.54 34.26 0.47
C GLY A 213 22.58 33.78 1.55
N GLU A 214 22.14 34.73 2.38
CA GLU A 214 20.97 34.62 3.27
C GLU A 214 19.72 34.38 2.41
N ASP A 215 19.44 33.11 2.08
CA ASP A 215 18.13 32.55 1.69
C ASP A 215 18.29 31.01 1.67
N GLY A 216 18.67 30.43 2.81
CA GLY A 216 18.83 28.99 2.97
C GLY A 216 17.48 28.29 3.01
N GLN A 217 16.84 28.09 1.86
CA GLN A 217 15.67 27.21 1.77
C GLN A 217 16.11 25.78 2.08
N SER A 218 15.72 25.30 3.26
CA SER A 218 15.66 23.87 3.55
C SER A 218 14.90 23.17 2.42
N GLY A 219 15.44 22.08 1.87
CA GLY A 219 14.81 21.33 0.79
C GLY A 219 13.35 20.96 1.11
N ARG A 220 12.51 20.87 0.08
CA ARG A 220 11.09 20.51 0.26
C ARG A 220 10.93 19.08 0.76
N SER A 221 9.97 18.89 1.64
CA SER A 221 9.62 17.59 2.21
C SER A 221 8.57 16.85 1.37
N PRO A 222 8.38 15.54 1.58
CA PRO A 222 7.29 14.77 0.99
C PRO A 222 5.90 15.38 1.22
N TYR A 223 5.70 16.01 2.38
CA TYR A 223 4.42 16.63 2.72
C TYR A 223 4.21 17.93 1.95
N ASP A 224 5.27 18.70 1.67
CA ASP A 224 5.17 19.91 0.85
C ASP A 224 4.73 19.56 -0.58
N ALA A 225 5.32 18.52 -1.17
CA ALA A 225 4.90 18.00 -2.47
C ALA A 225 3.46 17.49 -2.42
N LEU A 226 3.13 16.62 -1.47
CA LEU A 226 1.81 15.99 -1.40
C LEU A 226 0.69 17.03 -1.25
N LEU A 227 0.87 18.01 -0.36
CA LEU A 227 -0.14 19.06 -0.12
C LEU A 227 -0.29 20.02 -1.30
N SER A 228 0.72 20.13 -2.18
CA SER A 228 0.61 20.93 -3.40
C SER A 228 -0.42 20.40 -4.41
N PHE A 229 -0.81 19.12 -4.28
CA PHE A 229 -1.85 18.51 -5.11
C PHE A 229 -3.27 18.68 -4.54
N GLN A 230 -3.43 19.31 -3.37
CA GLN A 230 -4.75 19.50 -2.74
C GLN A 230 -5.50 20.68 -3.37
N LEU A 231 -6.76 20.46 -3.71
CA LEU A 231 -7.68 21.49 -4.15
C LEU A 231 -8.07 22.38 -2.96
N GLY A 232 -7.74 23.67 -3.07
CA GLY A 232 -7.97 24.69 -2.05
C GLY A 232 -9.37 25.31 -2.10
N CYS A 233 -9.53 26.44 -1.42
CA CYS A 233 -10.81 27.15 -1.34
C CYS A 233 -11.27 27.81 -2.65
N ASP A 234 -10.38 27.94 -3.61
CA ASP A 234 -10.62 28.41 -4.98
C ASP A 234 -11.31 27.36 -5.87
N ALA A 235 -11.32 26.08 -5.47
CA ALA A 235 -12.07 25.02 -6.14
C ALA A 235 -13.59 25.14 -5.91
N GLU A 236 -14.37 24.45 -6.75
CA GLU A 236 -15.83 24.32 -6.59
C GLU A 236 -16.18 23.71 -5.22
N ASP A 237 -17.30 24.14 -4.62
CA ASP A 237 -17.71 23.74 -3.26
C ASP A 237 -17.64 22.22 -3.01
N GLY A 238 -17.98 21.39 -4.02
CA GLY A 238 -17.97 19.93 -3.93
C GLY A 238 -16.61 19.25 -4.20
N GLU A 239 -15.59 20.02 -4.58
CA GLU A 239 -14.25 19.56 -4.95
C GLU A 239 -13.17 19.95 -3.93
N ARG A 240 -13.47 20.92 -3.07
CA ARG A 240 -12.56 21.39 -2.02
C ARG A 240 -12.07 20.26 -1.12
N GLY A 241 -10.76 20.24 -0.87
CA GLY A 241 -10.10 19.23 -0.04
C GLY A 241 -9.74 17.94 -0.79
N ALA A 242 -10.27 17.71 -1.98
CA ALA A 242 -9.82 16.62 -2.85
C ALA A 242 -8.34 16.80 -3.22
N PHE A 243 -7.68 15.72 -3.61
CA PHE A 243 -6.37 15.77 -4.23
C PHE A 243 -6.49 15.43 -5.72
N ALA A 244 -5.69 16.12 -6.53
CA ALA A 244 -5.45 15.72 -7.89
C ALA A 244 -4.41 14.59 -7.95
N PHE A 245 -4.48 13.76 -8.99
CA PHE A 245 -3.41 12.81 -9.29
C PHE A 245 -2.12 13.56 -9.64
N GLN A 246 -2.22 14.45 -10.63
CA GLN A 246 -1.19 15.38 -11.10
C GLN A 246 -1.87 16.66 -11.63
N PRO A 247 -1.16 17.79 -11.69
CA PRO A 247 -1.65 18.96 -12.42
C PRO A 247 -1.89 18.66 -13.91
N GLN A 248 -3.02 19.12 -14.44
CA GLN A 248 -3.36 19.07 -15.86
C GLN A 248 -3.36 20.49 -16.43
N LYS A 249 -2.40 20.83 -17.29
CA LYS A 249 -2.25 22.20 -17.84
C LYS A 249 -2.27 23.27 -16.73
N ASP A 250 -1.49 23.03 -15.68
CA ASP A 250 -1.36 23.88 -14.48
C ASP A 250 -2.63 23.98 -13.61
N ALA A 251 -3.68 23.20 -13.89
CA ALA A 251 -4.89 23.12 -13.08
C ALA A 251 -4.99 21.78 -12.32
N LEU A 252 -5.53 21.81 -11.11
CA LEU A 252 -5.84 20.61 -10.35
C LEU A 252 -7.27 20.16 -10.65
N ALA A 253 -7.46 18.85 -10.84
CA ALA A 253 -8.77 18.24 -11.01
C ALA A 253 -8.98 17.20 -9.90
N PRO A 254 -10.15 17.16 -9.23
CA PRO A 254 -10.36 16.27 -8.11
C PRO A 254 -10.32 14.80 -8.56
N ASN A 255 -9.61 13.97 -7.80
CA ASN A 255 -9.50 12.54 -8.08
C ASN A 255 -9.66 11.74 -6.78
N ALA A 256 -10.65 10.85 -6.73
CA ALA A 256 -10.99 10.14 -5.49
C ALA A 256 -9.94 9.09 -5.09
N ASP A 257 -9.28 8.44 -6.05
CA ASP A 257 -8.18 7.52 -5.80
C ASP A 257 -6.96 8.27 -5.22
N ALA A 258 -6.55 9.34 -5.90
CA ALA A 258 -5.48 10.22 -5.40
C ALA A 258 -5.81 10.79 -4.02
N THR A 259 -7.07 11.14 -3.77
CA THR A 259 -7.51 11.64 -2.45
C THR A 259 -7.39 10.58 -1.36
N ALA A 260 -7.75 9.32 -1.63
CA ALA A 260 -7.60 8.22 -0.67
C ALA A 260 -6.13 7.94 -0.35
N ALA A 261 -5.28 7.88 -1.38
CA ALA A 261 -3.84 7.71 -1.21
C ALA A 261 -3.22 8.88 -0.44
N ALA A 262 -3.50 10.13 -0.85
CA ALA A 262 -2.95 11.32 -0.24
C ALA A 262 -3.44 11.54 1.19
N ALA A 263 -4.71 11.27 1.51
CA ALA A 263 -5.19 11.37 2.90
C ALA A 263 -4.47 10.38 3.82
N THR A 264 -4.23 9.15 3.35
CA THR A 264 -3.44 8.15 4.10
C THR A 264 -1.98 8.59 4.24
N GLY A 265 -1.37 9.04 3.14
CA GLY A 265 0.01 9.53 3.10
C GLY A 265 0.24 10.77 3.98
N ALA A 266 -0.68 11.73 3.98
CA ALA A 266 -0.61 12.94 4.81
C ALA A 266 -0.67 12.63 6.32
N LEU A 267 -1.20 11.47 6.71
CA LEU A 267 -1.16 10.97 8.09
C LEU A 267 0.13 10.20 8.40
N GLY A 268 1.08 10.13 7.47
CA GLY A 268 2.33 9.37 7.60
C GLY A 268 2.09 7.87 7.69
N LYS A 269 1.06 7.35 7.03
CA LYS A 269 0.69 5.93 7.06
C LYS A 269 0.94 5.27 5.70
N GLY A 270 1.27 3.98 5.74
CA GLY A 270 1.41 3.13 4.56
C GLY A 270 0.18 2.26 4.32
N PHE A 271 0.35 1.15 3.59
CA PHE A 271 -0.74 0.23 3.24
C PHE A 271 -1.37 -0.46 4.47
N VAL A 272 -0.57 -0.71 5.51
CA VAL A 272 -1.06 -1.27 6.78
C VAL A 272 -1.44 -0.14 7.72
N VAL A 273 -2.73 0.06 7.87
CA VAL A 273 -3.32 0.98 8.85
C VAL A 273 -3.82 0.16 10.04
N ALA A 274 -3.22 0.37 11.21
CA ALA A 274 -3.69 -0.26 12.44
C ALA A 274 -5.14 0.17 12.74
N PRO A 275 -6.00 -0.74 13.22
CA PRO A 275 -7.35 -0.39 13.62
C PRO A 275 -7.32 0.70 14.68
N GLY A 276 -8.21 1.69 14.56
CA GLY A 276 -8.25 2.87 15.45
C GLY A 276 -8.53 2.56 16.93
N GLY A 277 -8.90 1.31 17.24
CA GLY A 277 -9.35 0.89 18.57
C GLY A 277 -10.83 1.20 18.80
N THR A 278 -11.41 0.55 19.80
CA THR A 278 -12.82 0.73 20.16
C THR A 278 -13.11 2.19 20.51
N GLY A 279 -13.97 2.86 19.75
CA GLY A 279 -14.39 4.26 20.00
C GLY A 279 -13.62 5.34 19.24
N ALA A 280 -12.68 4.96 18.35
CA ALA A 280 -12.05 5.90 17.44
C ALA A 280 -13.00 6.31 16.30
N ASP A 281 -13.84 7.31 16.60
CA ASP A 281 -14.81 7.86 15.67
C ASP A 281 -14.79 9.40 15.71
N ARG A 282 -13.68 9.96 15.22
CA ARG A 282 -13.57 11.40 15.06
C ARG A 282 -14.45 11.84 13.90
N PRO A 283 -15.29 12.88 14.06
CA PRO A 283 -16.05 13.43 12.94
C PRO A 283 -15.12 13.88 11.81
N VAL A 284 -15.55 13.62 10.58
CA VAL A 284 -14.86 14.11 9.38
C VAL A 284 -15.06 15.63 9.29
N LYS A 285 -13.98 16.35 8.98
CA LYS A 285 -13.98 17.82 8.93
C LYS A 285 -13.67 18.31 7.51
N PRO A 286 -14.62 18.98 6.83
CA PRO A 286 -14.35 19.56 5.52
C PRO A 286 -13.31 20.69 5.61
N LEU A 287 -12.75 21.06 4.47
CA LEU A 287 -11.87 22.21 4.35
C LEU A 287 -12.62 23.48 4.77
N SER A 288 -12.06 24.23 5.71
CA SER A 288 -12.62 25.53 6.13
C SER A 288 -12.16 26.62 5.16
N CYS A 289 -13.11 27.35 4.60
CA CYS A 289 -12.86 28.44 3.65
C CYS A 289 -13.51 29.71 4.18
N GLU A 290 -12.74 30.52 4.89
CA GLU A 290 -13.18 31.85 5.31
C GLU A 290 -12.99 32.81 4.12
N ASP A 291 -14.07 33.50 3.71
CA ASP A 291 -14.09 34.44 2.58
C ASP A 291 -13.52 33.88 1.24
N GLY A 292 -13.68 32.57 1.01
CA GLY A 292 -13.18 31.90 -0.20
C GLY A 292 -11.65 31.81 -0.29
N LYS A 293 -10.95 32.10 0.81
CA LYS A 293 -9.49 32.01 0.90
C LYS A 293 -9.10 30.95 1.93
N GLY A 294 -7.90 30.40 1.75
CA GLY A 294 -7.32 29.42 2.65
C GLY A 294 -7.12 28.06 2.01
N GLY A 295 -6.71 27.11 2.85
CA GLY A 295 -6.30 25.77 2.49
C GLY A 295 -5.89 25.01 3.74
N ALA A 296 -5.55 23.73 3.61
CA ALA A 296 -5.02 22.99 4.73
C ALA A 296 -3.67 23.57 5.14
N THR A 297 -3.52 23.85 6.43
CA THR A 297 -2.31 24.45 7.02
C THR A 297 -1.28 23.39 7.43
N GLY A 298 -1.59 22.11 7.25
CA GLY A 298 -0.67 21.01 7.50
C GLY A 298 -1.29 19.64 7.20
N PRO A 299 -0.48 18.55 7.29
CA PRO A 299 -0.87 17.24 6.76
C PRO A 299 -2.12 16.63 7.40
N ALA A 300 -2.31 16.78 8.71
CA ALA A 300 -3.50 16.27 9.39
C ALA A 300 -4.80 16.95 8.93
N GLN A 301 -4.77 18.28 8.73
CA GLN A 301 -5.92 19.01 8.21
C GLN A 301 -6.18 18.66 6.73
N ALA A 302 -5.12 18.45 5.96
CA ALA A 302 -5.21 18.04 4.56
C ALA A 302 -5.87 16.65 4.44
N ALA A 303 -5.51 15.71 5.31
CA ALA A 303 -6.13 14.39 5.39
C ALA A 303 -7.62 14.46 5.77
N ASP A 304 -8.00 15.31 6.75
CA ASP A 304 -9.39 15.53 7.13
C ASP A 304 -10.23 16.09 5.98
N ALA A 305 -9.70 17.07 5.26
CA ALA A 305 -10.36 17.67 4.10
C ALA A 305 -10.53 16.65 2.96
N GLY A 306 -9.51 15.83 2.71
CA GLY A 306 -9.60 14.72 1.75
C GLY A 306 -10.64 13.67 2.18
N ALA A 307 -10.67 13.30 3.46
CA ALA A 307 -11.69 12.41 4.00
C ALA A 307 -13.11 12.97 3.83
N ALA A 308 -13.31 14.28 4.01
CA ALA A 308 -14.60 14.92 3.79
C ALA A 308 -15.06 14.84 2.34
N TYR A 309 -14.15 15.07 1.40
CA TYR A 309 -14.41 14.87 -0.03
C TYR A 309 -14.79 13.41 -0.33
N LEU A 310 -14.03 12.43 0.20
CA LEU A 310 -14.33 11.01 0.01
C LEU A 310 -15.71 10.63 0.52
N VAL A 311 -16.09 11.08 1.73
CA VAL A 311 -17.43 10.84 2.29
C VAL A 311 -18.51 11.41 1.37
N ALA A 312 -18.34 12.64 0.88
CA ALA A 312 -19.30 13.25 -0.05
C ALA A 312 -19.45 12.44 -1.35
N GLN A 313 -18.34 11.93 -1.92
CA GLN A 313 -18.39 11.06 -3.10
C GLN A 313 -19.06 9.72 -2.81
N LEU A 314 -18.75 9.09 -1.67
CA LEU A 314 -19.37 7.84 -1.26
C LEU A 314 -20.88 8.01 -1.06
N ASP A 315 -21.32 9.06 -0.35
CA ASP A 315 -22.73 9.34 -0.12
C ASP A 315 -23.49 9.56 -1.44
N LYS A 316 -22.90 10.33 -2.36
CA LYS A 316 -23.50 10.63 -3.67
C LYS A 316 -23.67 9.39 -4.56
N ASN A 317 -22.79 8.41 -4.42
CA ASN A 317 -22.73 7.26 -5.32
C ASN A 317 -23.25 5.97 -4.66
N GLY A 318 -23.96 6.03 -3.54
CA GLY A 318 -24.49 4.81 -2.91
C GLY A 318 -23.38 3.94 -2.28
N GLN A 319 -22.45 4.62 -1.61
CA GLN A 319 -21.40 4.07 -0.74
C GLN A 319 -20.29 3.33 -1.48
N HIS A 320 -20.03 3.72 -2.72
CA HIS A 320 -18.86 3.31 -3.48
C HIS A 320 -18.29 4.49 -4.26
N LEU A 321 -17.03 4.42 -4.63
CA LEU A 321 -16.42 5.36 -5.55
C LEU A 321 -16.63 4.90 -6.99
N PRO A 322 -16.89 5.82 -7.94
CA PRO A 322 -16.83 5.50 -9.35
C PRO A 322 -15.38 5.36 -9.83
N SER A 323 -15.19 4.73 -10.98
CA SER A 323 -13.91 4.68 -11.69
C SER A 323 -13.29 6.08 -11.84
N ALA A 324 -12.03 6.25 -11.42
CA ALA A 324 -11.35 7.55 -11.37
C ALA A 324 -10.52 7.89 -12.63
N MET A 325 -10.36 6.95 -13.56
CA MET A 325 -9.56 7.17 -14.77
C MET A 325 -10.26 8.12 -15.76
N PRO A 326 -9.58 9.20 -16.22
CA PRO A 326 -10.13 10.08 -17.24
C PRO A 326 -10.54 9.32 -18.50
N GLY A 327 -11.78 9.53 -18.94
CA GLY A 327 -12.34 8.88 -20.14
C GLY A 327 -12.80 7.43 -19.95
N ALA A 328 -12.66 6.85 -18.76
CA ALA A 328 -13.23 5.54 -18.46
C ALA A 328 -14.76 5.61 -18.30
N GLU A 329 -15.44 4.50 -18.62
CA GLU A 329 -16.87 4.36 -18.35
C GLU A 329 -17.10 4.43 -16.83
N LYS A 330 -18.05 5.30 -16.43
CA LYS A 330 -18.43 5.46 -15.03
C LYS A 330 -19.09 4.18 -14.53
N GLN A 331 -18.40 3.48 -13.65
CA GLN A 331 -18.85 2.24 -13.02
C GLN A 331 -18.35 2.14 -11.58
N PRO A 332 -18.96 1.30 -10.73
CA PRO A 332 -18.46 1.09 -9.38
C PRO A 332 -17.02 0.58 -9.38
N ASP A 333 -16.18 1.20 -8.57
CA ASP A 333 -14.78 0.85 -8.42
C ASP A 333 -14.53 0.26 -7.03
N VAL A 334 -14.40 -1.07 -6.96
CA VAL A 334 -14.20 -1.79 -5.69
C VAL A 334 -12.84 -1.46 -5.07
N GLY A 335 -11.80 -1.32 -5.88
CA GLY A 335 -10.44 -1.05 -5.41
C GLY A 335 -10.36 0.35 -4.78
N ASN A 336 -10.80 1.38 -5.50
CA ASN A 336 -10.79 2.74 -4.96
C ASN A 336 -11.70 2.86 -3.72
N THR A 337 -12.83 2.15 -3.71
CA THR A 337 -13.71 2.12 -2.52
C THR A 337 -13.00 1.48 -1.32
N ALA A 338 -12.21 0.44 -1.53
CA ALA A 338 -11.38 -0.17 -0.48
C ALA A 338 -10.33 0.82 0.05
N ASP A 339 -9.63 1.54 -0.83
CA ASP A 339 -8.64 2.55 -0.42
C ASP A 339 -9.30 3.72 0.33
N ALA A 340 -10.49 4.15 -0.08
CA ALA A 340 -11.25 5.16 0.66
C ALA A 340 -11.63 4.70 2.07
N VAL A 341 -12.02 3.43 2.24
CA VAL A 341 -12.29 2.86 3.57
C VAL A 341 -11.02 2.85 4.44
N VAL A 342 -9.87 2.46 3.88
CA VAL A 342 -8.58 2.51 4.58
C VAL A 342 -8.19 3.94 4.96
N ALA A 343 -8.39 4.91 4.07
CA ALA A 343 -8.11 6.33 4.34
C ALA A 343 -9.00 6.90 5.46
N LEU A 344 -10.28 6.54 5.49
CA LEU A 344 -11.19 6.92 6.57
C LEU A 344 -10.76 6.29 7.90
N ALA A 345 -10.40 5.00 7.90
CA ALA A 345 -9.87 4.33 9.08
C ALA A 345 -8.55 4.97 9.57
N ALA A 346 -7.66 5.35 8.65
CA ALA A 346 -6.41 6.03 8.94
C ALA A 346 -6.64 7.36 9.68
N GLY A 347 -7.65 8.13 9.28
CA GLY A 347 -8.07 9.37 9.93
C GLY A 347 -8.86 9.17 11.23
N SER A 348 -9.09 7.93 11.67
CA SER A 348 -9.97 7.57 12.80
C SER A 348 -11.43 7.98 12.59
N HIS A 349 -11.93 7.86 11.35
CA HIS A 349 -13.31 8.17 10.96
C HIS A 349 -14.17 6.89 10.88
N GLY A 350 -14.19 6.11 11.98
CA GLY A 350 -14.79 4.77 12.01
C GLY A 350 -16.25 4.71 11.55
N ALA A 351 -17.11 5.63 11.97
CA ALA A 351 -18.52 5.65 11.56
C ALA A 351 -18.70 5.99 10.08
N ALA A 352 -17.87 6.89 9.54
CA ALA A 352 -17.89 7.22 8.12
C ALA A 352 -17.48 6.03 7.25
N ALA A 353 -16.59 5.16 7.74
CA ALA A 353 -16.14 3.97 7.04
C ALA A 353 -17.16 2.81 7.03
N GLN A 354 -18.17 2.81 7.91
CA GLN A 354 -19.07 1.65 8.08
C GLN A 354 -19.93 1.35 6.86
N LYS A 355 -20.59 2.37 6.29
CA LYS A 355 -21.47 2.17 5.13
C LYS A 355 -20.71 1.70 3.87
N PRO A 356 -19.57 2.29 3.47
CA PRO A 356 -18.78 1.77 2.36
C PRO A 356 -18.15 0.40 2.66
N LEU A 357 -17.77 0.10 3.91
CA LEU A 357 -17.37 -1.24 4.33
C LEU A 357 -18.48 -2.27 4.07
N LYS A 358 -19.73 -1.96 4.46
CA LYS A 358 -20.88 -2.83 4.16
C LYS A 358 -21.14 -2.99 2.67
N TRP A 359 -20.87 -1.96 1.87
CA TRP A 359 -20.91 -2.09 0.43
C TRP A 359 -19.82 -3.05 -0.08
N LEU A 360 -18.59 -2.96 0.42
CA LEU A 360 -17.51 -3.87 0.05
C LEU A 360 -17.83 -5.32 0.41
N GLU A 361 -18.29 -5.58 1.64
CA GLU A 361 -18.71 -6.92 2.08
C GLU A 361 -19.73 -7.55 1.11
N LYS A 362 -20.64 -6.75 0.56
CA LYS A 362 -21.67 -7.25 -0.37
C LYS A 362 -21.19 -7.44 -1.80
N ASN A 363 -20.23 -6.63 -2.27
CA ASN A 363 -19.96 -6.49 -3.71
C ASN A 363 -18.54 -6.91 -4.14
N SER A 364 -17.63 -7.24 -3.22
CA SER A 364 -16.20 -7.39 -3.56
C SER A 364 -15.76 -8.81 -3.91
N ALA A 365 -16.53 -9.85 -3.58
CA ALA A 365 -16.09 -11.25 -3.70
C ALA A 365 -15.73 -11.67 -5.13
N ASP A 366 -16.62 -11.39 -6.10
CA ASP A 366 -16.39 -11.71 -7.51
C ASP A 366 -15.26 -10.87 -8.10
N TRP A 367 -15.20 -9.58 -7.73
CA TRP A 367 -14.13 -8.68 -8.14
C TRP A 367 -12.77 -9.19 -7.65
N ALA A 368 -12.66 -9.62 -6.39
CA ALA A 368 -11.40 -10.13 -5.84
C ALA A 368 -10.98 -11.43 -6.51
N LYS A 369 -11.92 -12.34 -6.76
CA LYS A 369 -11.67 -13.58 -7.51
C LYS A 369 -11.19 -13.29 -8.94
N GLN A 370 -11.78 -12.31 -9.60
CA GLN A 370 -11.38 -11.92 -10.95
C GLN A 370 -10.00 -11.25 -10.97
N ASN A 371 -9.68 -10.42 -9.99
CA ASN A 371 -8.47 -9.59 -9.99
C ASN A 371 -7.26 -10.24 -9.32
N GLY A 372 -7.47 -11.22 -8.45
CA GLY A 372 -6.41 -12.09 -7.92
C GLY A 372 -5.79 -11.59 -6.61
N PRO A 373 -4.51 -11.90 -6.35
CA PRO A 373 -3.93 -11.78 -5.01
C PRO A 373 -3.91 -10.35 -4.45
N ALA A 374 -3.58 -9.34 -5.26
CA ALA A 374 -3.58 -7.95 -4.80
C ALA A 374 -4.98 -7.51 -4.34
N ALA A 375 -6.03 -7.93 -5.04
CA ALA A 375 -7.40 -7.59 -4.71
C ALA A 375 -7.86 -8.27 -3.40
N TYR A 376 -7.53 -9.55 -3.20
CA TYR A 376 -7.76 -10.21 -1.92
C TYR A 376 -6.98 -9.54 -0.78
N ALA A 377 -5.71 -9.22 -1.01
CA ALA A 377 -4.87 -8.56 -0.03
C ALA A 377 -5.43 -7.18 0.38
N GLN A 378 -5.88 -6.38 -0.59
CA GLN A 378 -6.49 -5.08 -0.33
C GLN A 378 -7.73 -5.20 0.58
N LEU A 379 -8.60 -6.19 0.35
CA LEU A 379 -9.76 -6.43 1.22
C LEU A 379 -9.38 -6.94 2.61
N VAL A 380 -8.30 -7.73 2.74
CA VAL A 380 -7.75 -8.11 4.05
C VAL A 380 -7.23 -6.89 4.80
N LEU A 381 -6.59 -5.94 4.10
CA LEU A 381 -6.14 -4.68 4.69
C LEU A 381 -7.31 -3.78 5.11
N VAL A 382 -8.40 -3.74 4.33
CA VAL A 382 -9.66 -3.09 4.74
C VAL A 382 -10.19 -3.69 6.03
N ALA A 383 -10.30 -5.02 6.09
CA ALA A 383 -10.78 -5.74 7.27
C ALA A 383 -9.90 -5.44 8.49
N HIS A 384 -8.57 -5.44 8.32
CA HIS A 384 -7.62 -5.07 9.37
C HIS A 384 -7.81 -3.62 9.87
N ALA A 385 -7.89 -2.65 8.96
CA ALA A 385 -8.02 -1.24 9.31
C ALA A 385 -9.36 -0.91 10.00
N THR A 386 -10.39 -1.70 9.72
CA THR A 386 -11.76 -1.51 10.25
C THR A 386 -12.12 -2.48 11.37
N ASP A 387 -11.17 -3.27 11.88
CA ASP A 387 -11.38 -4.27 12.93
C ASP A 387 -12.50 -5.27 12.61
N THR A 388 -12.62 -5.67 11.35
CA THR A 388 -13.59 -6.67 10.86
C THR A 388 -12.85 -7.98 10.56
N ASP A 389 -13.52 -9.14 10.73
CA ASP A 389 -12.89 -10.44 10.48
C ASP A 389 -12.70 -10.72 8.96
N PRO A 390 -11.46 -10.79 8.44
CA PRO A 390 -11.20 -11.10 7.04
C PRO A 390 -11.54 -12.56 6.66
N ARG A 391 -11.74 -13.45 7.64
CA ARG A 391 -12.11 -14.86 7.38
C ARG A 391 -13.61 -15.06 7.15
N SER A 392 -14.42 -14.03 7.38
CA SER A 392 -15.86 -14.04 7.13
C SER A 392 -16.35 -12.78 6.42
N PHE A 393 -15.48 -12.09 5.69
CA PHE A 393 -15.78 -10.81 5.05
C PHE A 393 -16.84 -10.98 3.96
N GLY A 394 -18.06 -10.51 4.20
CA GLY A 394 -19.16 -10.71 3.27
C GLY A 394 -19.51 -12.18 3.01
N GLY A 395 -19.17 -13.08 3.95
CA GLY A 395 -19.28 -14.53 3.77
C GLY A 395 -18.14 -15.18 2.99
N THR A 396 -17.08 -14.44 2.65
CA THR A 396 -15.87 -14.95 2.00
C THR A 396 -14.71 -15.01 2.99
N ASP A 397 -14.00 -16.13 3.03
CA ASP A 397 -12.70 -16.21 3.71
C ASP A 397 -11.60 -15.65 2.78
N LEU A 398 -11.31 -14.35 2.93
CA LEU A 398 -10.33 -13.65 2.11
C LEU A 398 -8.91 -14.18 2.34
N VAL A 399 -8.61 -14.62 3.56
CA VAL A 399 -7.28 -15.13 3.94
C VAL A 399 -7.03 -16.47 3.25
N ALA A 400 -7.99 -17.39 3.33
CA ALA A 400 -7.91 -18.66 2.61
C ALA A 400 -7.86 -18.45 1.09
N ALA A 401 -8.67 -17.53 0.56
CA ALA A 401 -8.68 -17.22 -0.86
C ALA A 401 -7.33 -16.66 -1.35
N LEU A 402 -6.74 -15.70 -0.63
CA LEU A 402 -5.40 -15.17 -0.92
C LEU A 402 -4.34 -16.27 -0.88
N ASN A 403 -4.31 -17.07 0.19
CA ASN A 403 -3.33 -18.13 0.38
C ASN A 403 -3.41 -19.21 -0.72
N ALA A 404 -4.61 -19.47 -1.25
CA ALA A 404 -4.81 -20.40 -2.35
C ALA A 404 -4.22 -19.91 -3.69
N THR A 405 -3.84 -18.63 -3.79
CA THR A 405 -3.24 -18.09 -5.02
C THR A 405 -1.71 -18.20 -5.08
N GLY A 406 -1.05 -18.69 -4.04
CA GLY A 406 0.41 -18.71 -3.96
C GLY A 406 0.97 -19.92 -3.20
N PRO A 407 2.27 -19.89 -2.84
CA PRO A 407 2.89 -20.96 -2.06
C PRO A 407 2.24 -21.10 -0.69
N LYS A 408 2.19 -22.33 -0.19
CA LYS A 408 1.60 -22.64 1.12
C LYS A 408 2.31 -21.83 2.22
N PRO A 409 1.57 -21.08 3.07
CA PRO A 409 2.16 -20.34 4.18
C PRO A 409 2.95 -21.25 5.13
N ALA A 410 3.96 -20.68 5.79
CA ALA A 410 4.82 -21.39 6.73
C ALA A 410 4.16 -21.67 8.09
N GLY A 411 2.89 -21.30 8.26
CA GLY A 411 2.08 -21.50 9.47
C GLY A 411 1.47 -20.20 9.99
N SER A 412 0.82 -20.26 11.14
CA SER A 412 0.49 -19.08 11.95
C SER A 412 1.70 -18.69 12.80
N ALA A 413 1.93 -17.40 13.02
CA ALA A 413 2.94 -16.96 13.98
C ALA A 413 2.56 -17.47 15.39
N GLU A 414 3.46 -18.19 16.06
CA GLU A 414 3.38 -18.30 17.52
C GLU A 414 3.72 -16.92 18.11
N PRO A 415 3.07 -16.48 19.19
CA PRO A 415 3.45 -15.22 19.83
C PRO A 415 4.93 -15.31 20.23
N SER A 416 5.78 -14.43 19.68
CA SER A 416 7.19 -14.38 20.05
C SER A 416 7.31 -14.26 21.57
N ALA A 417 7.94 -15.26 22.19
CA ALA A 417 8.42 -15.14 23.56
C ALA A 417 9.34 -13.91 23.64
N SER A 418 9.15 -13.10 24.68
CA SER A 418 9.94 -11.89 24.93
C SER A 418 11.44 -12.23 24.96
N PRO A 419 12.32 -11.31 24.53
CA PRO A 419 13.76 -11.53 24.59
C PRO A 419 14.19 -11.68 26.06
N GLU A 420 14.81 -12.81 26.39
CA GLU A 420 15.49 -12.99 27.67
C GLU A 420 16.58 -11.92 27.81
N LYS A 421 16.59 -11.26 28.97
CA LYS A 421 17.62 -10.29 29.33
C LYS A 421 18.96 -11.01 29.49
N ASP A 422 19.91 -10.68 28.61
CA ASP A 422 21.33 -10.97 28.81
C ASP A 422 21.81 -10.45 30.16
N SER A 423 22.19 -11.38 31.05
CA SER A 423 22.90 -11.09 32.29
C SER A 423 24.30 -11.67 32.18
N LYS A 424 25.30 -10.80 32.00
CA LYS A 424 26.71 -11.20 32.12
C LYS A 424 27.03 -11.53 33.58
N GLY A 425 27.71 -12.66 33.81
CA GLY A 425 28.64 -12.81 34.93
C GLY A 425 28.70 -14.21 35.56
N GLY A 426 29.89 -14.83 35.51
CA GLY A 426 30.38 -15.72 36.57
C GLY A 426 30.50 -17.21 36.25
N GLU A 427 31.73 -17.72 36.31
CA GLU A 427 32.11 -19.13 36.29
C GLU A 427 31.47 -19.96 37.42
N GLY A 428 31.27 -21.27 37.19
CA GLY A 428 31.02 -22.28 38.23
C GLY A 428 29.78 -23.14 37.97
N GLY A 429 29.98 -24.42 37.65
CA GLY A 429 28.91 -25.35 37.28
C GLY A 429 27.93 -25.74 38.39
N ILE A 430 26.77 -26.26 37.95
CA ILE A 430 26.03 -27.45 38.42
C ILE A 430 24.63 -27.42 37.76
N GLY A 431 24.21 -28.54 37.17
CA GLY A 431 23.04 -28.66 36.29
C GLY A 431 21.70 -28.29 36.93
N VAL A 432 20.95 -27.44 36.22
CA VAL A 432 19.63 -26.87 36.54
C VAL A 432 18.49 -27.91 36.68
N TRP A 433 18.74 -29.19 36.42
CA TRP A 433 17.70 -30.23 36.49
C TRP A 433 17.34 -30.71 37.90
N TRP A 434 18.14 -30.40 38.93
CA TRP A 434 17.85 -30.84 40.31
C TRP A 434 16.99 -29.87 41.13
N VAL A 435 16.91 -28.59 40.74
CA VAL A 435 16.19 -27.57 41.54
C VAL A 435 14.68 -27.62 41.33
N ILE A 436 14.22 -28.11 40.17
CA ILE A 436 12.78 -28.28 39.88
C ILE A 436 12.21 -29.51 40.63
N GLY A 437 13.03 -30.52 40.93
CA GLY A 437 12.61 -31.73 41.65
C GLY A 437 12.42 -31.55 43.17
N VAL A 438 13.10 -30.59 43.80
CA VAL A 438 13.00 -30.38 45.26
C VAL A 438 11.91 -29.36 45.63
N GLY A 439 11.58 -28.42 44.73
CA GLY A 439 10.51 -27.42 44.95
C GLY A 439 9.08 -27.99 44.88
N LEU A 440 8.87 -29.07 44.12
CA LEU A 440 7.55 -29.72 43.98
C LEU A 440 7.20 -30.71 45.10
N ALA A 441 8.17 -31.10 45.94
CA ALA A 441 7.94 -31.98 47.09
C ALA A 441 7.55 -31.24 48.38
N ILE A 442 7.81 -29.92 48.48
CA ILE A 442 7.49 -29.12 49.68
C ILE A 442 6.13 -28.38 49.52
N GLY A 443 5.66 -28.16 48.29
CA GLY A 443 4.37 -27.51 48.01
C GLY A 443 3.11 -28.38 48.16
N ALA A 444 3.26 -29.72 48.16
CA ALA A 444 2.12 -30.65 48.29
C ALA A 444 1.74 -31.00 49.75
N GLY A 445 2.56 -30.64 50.74
CA GLY A 445 2.34 -30.97 52.16
C GLY A 445 1.55 -29.94 52.98
N ILE A 446 1.47 -28.69 52.53
CA ILE A 446 0.86 -27.59 53.30
C ILE A 446 -0.62 -27.36 52.93
N GLY A 447 -1.04 -27.75 51.72
CA GLY A 447 -2.42 -27.60 51.25
C GLY A 447 -3.44 -28.60 51.82
N PHE A 448 -2.99 -29.71 52.42
CA PHE A 448 -3.88 -30.77 52.93
C PHE A 448 -4.25 -30.62 54.42
N LEU A 449 -3.65 -29.68 55.16
CA LEU A 449 -3.86 -29.56 56.62
C LEU A 449 -4.75 -28.38 57.08
N LEU A 450 -5.35 -27.63 56.16
CA LEU A 450 -6.21 -26.47 56.52
C LEU A 450 -7.69 -26.58 56.08
N SER A 451 -8.10 -27.67 55.40
CA SER A 451 -9.49 -27.86 54.95
C SER A 451 -10.32 -28.86 55.79
N GLY A 452 -9.81 -29.31 56.94
CA GLY A 452 -10.39 -30.41 57.72
C GLY A 452 -11.05 -30.07 59.06
N ARG A 453 -11.21 -28.80 59.46
CA ARG A 453 -11.57 -28.49 60.87
C ARG A 453 -12.57 -27.35 61.10
N LYS A 454 -13.63 -27.26 60.28
CA LYS A 454 -14.86 -26.53 60.63
C LYS A 454 -16.11 -27.26 60.15
N LYS A 455 -16.50 -28.31 60.88
CA LYS A 455 -17.89 -28.77 61.02
C LYS A 455 -17.95 -29.84 62.12
N LYS A 456 -18.45 -29.41 63.28
CA LYS A 456 -19.20 -30.16 64.31
C LYS A 456 -18.97 -29.46 65.65
N ASN A 457 -20.02 -28.79 66.12
CA ASN A 457 -20.54 -28.89 67.48
C ASN A 457 -21.90 -28.17 67.48
N GLY A 458 -22.97 -28.97 67.53
CA GLY A 458 -24.29 -28.53 67.92
C GLY A 458 -24.66 -29.33 69.18
N LEU A 459 -24.77 -28.61 70.30
CA LEU A 459 -25.74 -28.72 71.38
C LEU A 459 -25.36 -27.70 72.45
#